data_AF-A0A7Y3GQH3-F1
#
_entry.id   AF-A0A7Y3GQH3-F1
#
_cell.length_a   1.000
_cell.length_b   1.000
_cell.length_c   1.000
_cell.angle_alpha   90.00
_cell.angle_beta   90.00
_cell.angle_gamma   90.00
#
_symmetry.space_group_name_H-M   'P 1'
#
loop_
_entity.id
_entity.type
_entity.pdbx_description
1 polymer ?
#
loop_
_entity_poly.entity_id
_entity_poly.type
_entity_poly.pdbx_seq_one_letter_code
_entity_poly.pdbx_strand_id
1 'polypeptide(L)'
;MKKLLSIALVFSALVFTGCFKDDDTPIIIEEVTIINNNNGGGGADECPVVAVTGAITEDTTWTNDNIYQLNQKVVVEAGVTLTINPGTIIKGSPGTGSLASALIVARDATLNAQGTADSPIIFTSTSDNISCGQTAGTNLDQNDRGLWGGLIVLGNAPCSFSGDITEAQIEGIPADDTFGLYGGTEPTDNSGALQYISIRHGGALIGEGNEINGLTLGGVGSGTVLNNIEIVANVDDGIEFFGGTVNASNLLVWAQGDDAIDIDQAYSGTIDNAVVVLGDFSDHAFEIDGPEGSAAGSFTLTNATIIGNLITPNGEYADYRSGATGATNNVYAVGFKESSDVELDNDGVATNYNNGSLTFGIWQIVLPDGVSDAASLFVNKAETVTVTGFGSNASAVNEGEQTVGANTANLSWTYANTAGGLGF
;
A
#
# COMPACT_ATOMS: atom_id res chain seq x y z
N MET A 1 41.99 -56.95 -14.36
CA MET A 1 40.72 -56.21 -14.43
C MET A 1 40.66 -55.22 -13.28
N LYS A 2 40.33 -53.97 -13.60
CA LYS A 2 39.91 -52.86 -12.72
C LYS A 2 40.93 -52.33 -11.69
N LYS A 3 41.60 -51.25 -12.14
CA LYS A 3 42.06 -50.13 -11.30
C LYS A 3 40.87 -49.59 -10.50
N LEU A 4 41.03 -49.34 -9.21
CA LEU A 4 40.14 -48.45 -8.46
C LEU A 4 41.00 -47.31 -7.93
N LEU A 5 40.78 -46.16 -8.58
CA LEU A 5 41.31 -44.85 -8.24
C LEU A 5 40.65 -44.37 -6.95
N SER A 6 41.49 -43.83 -6.06
CA SER A 6 41.09 -42.89 -5.02
C SER A 6 40.48 -41.64 -5.67
N ILE A 7 39.28 -41.26 -5.28
CA ILE A 7 38.75 -39.90 -5.49
C ILE A 7 38.35 -39.39 -4.11
N ALA A 8 39.17 -38.46 -3.61
CA ALA A 8 38.83 -37.63 -2.48
C ALA A 8 37.77 -36.62 -2.94
N LEU A 9 36.62 -36.63 -2.28
CA LEU A 9 35.62 -35.57 -2.37
C LEU A 9 36.16 -34.35 -1.62
N VAL A 10 36.60 -33.34 -2.36
CA VAL A 10 36.82 -32.00 -1.83
C VAL A 10 35.45 -31.32 -1.79
N PHE A 11 34.87 -31.21 -0.60
CA PHE A 11 33.77 -30.28 -0.34
C PHE A 11 34.35 -28.87 -0.45
N SER A 12 34.04 -28.17 -1.53
CA SER A 12 34.20 -26.72 -1.61
C SER A 12 32.96 -26.11 -0.96
N ALA A 13 33.08 -25.71 0.31
CA ALA A 13 32.15 -24.78 0.92
C ALA A 13 32.49 -23.39 0.36
N LEU A 14 31.85 -23.02 -0.75
CA LEU A 14 31.75 -21.64 -1.17
C LEU A 14 30.83 -20.92 -0.18
N VAL A 15 31.45 -20.25 0.78
CA VAL A 15 30.79 -19.17 1.52
C VAL A 15 30.57 -18.05 0.52
N PHE A 16 29.34 -17.89 0.03
CA PHE A 16 28.94 -16.65 -0.63
C PHE A 16 28.87 -15.58 0.45
N THR A 17 29.98 -14.84 0.64
CA THR A 17 29.90 -13.49 1.18
C THR A 17 29.45 -12.61 0.03
N GLY A 18 28.13 -12.57 -0.22
CA GLY A 18 27.53 -11.58 -1.08
C GLY A 18 27.71 -10.22 -0.44
N CYS A 19 28.81 -9.55 -0.76
CA CYS A 19 28.98 -8.14 -0.47
C CYS A 19 28.15 -7.41 -1.53
N PHE A 20 26.85 -7.25 -1.26
CA PHE A 20 26.05 -6.26 -1.96
C PHE A 20 26.66 -4.92 -1.58
N LYS A 21 27.32 -4.32 -2.56
CA LYS A 21 27.63 -2.91 -2.51
C LYS A 21 26.53 -2.30 -3.36
N ASP A 22 25.36 -2.10 -2.75
CA ASP A 22 24.38 -1.22 -3.32
C ASP A 22 25.05 0.13 -3.57
N ASP A 23 24.66 0.76 -4.66
CA ASP A 23 25.00 2.15 -4.95
C ASP A 23 24.13 3.07 -4.06
N ASP A 24 23.95 2.67 -2.79
CA ASP A 24 23.28 3.37 -1.70
C ASP A 24 24.21 4.46 -1.18
N THR A 25 24.49 5.44 -2.04
CA THR A 25 24.97 6.71 -1.49
C THR A 25 23.84 7.30 -0.66
N PRO A 26 24.06 7.64 0.63
CA PRO A 26 23.06 8.28 1.46
C PRO A 26 22.46 9.49 0.74
N ILE A 27 21.15 9.68 0.86
CA ILE A 27 20.50 10.84 0.24
C ILE A 27 20.88 12.04 1.09
N ILE A 28 21.70 12.94 0.53
CA ILE A 28 22.02 14.19 1.21
C ILE A 28 20.78 15.08 1.15
N ILE A 29 20.04 15.07 2.25
CA ILE A 29 18.93 15.98 2.50
C ILE A 29 19.52 17.31 2.96
N GLU A 30 19.54 18.29 2.07
CA GLU A 30 19.79 19.68 2.45
C GLU A 30 18.55 20.28 3.14
N GLU A 31 18.74 21.30 3.97
CA GLU A 31 17.66 22.08 4.58
C GLU A 31 16.69 22.55 3.47
N VAL A 32 15.37 22.46 3.72
CA VAL A 32 14.37 22.78 2.69
C VAL A 32 14.67 24.14 2.06
N THR A 33 14.89 24.10 0.75
CA THR A 33 14.90 25.30 -0.06
C THR A 33 13.52 25.46 -0.69
N ILE A 34 12.68 26.31 -0.10
CA ILE A 34 11.43 26.72 -0.75
C ILE A 34 11.78 27.71 -1.86
N ILE A 35 11.62 27.28 -3.11
CA ILE A 35 11.77 28.18 -4.26
C ILE A 35 10.37 28.61 -4.69
N ASN A 36 9.98 29.80 -4.24
CA ASN A 36 8.80 30.49 -4.78
C ASN A 36 9.14 30.99 -6.18
N ASN A 37 8.95 30.15 -7.19
CA ASN A 37 9.02 30.56 -8.59
C ASN A 37 7.77 31.37 -8.95
N ASN A 38 7.67 32.59 -8.42
CA ASN A 38 6.77 33.62 -8.92
C ASN A 38 7.32 34.11 -10.27
N ASN A 39 7.31 33.27 -11.30
CA ASN A 39 7.50 33.70 -12.67
C ASN A 39 6.24 34.50 -13.06
N GLY A 40 6.28 35.80 -12.79
CA GLY A 40 5.24 36.78 -13.14
C GLY A 40 5.11 36.96 -14.65
N GLY A 41 4.59 35.95 -15.34
CA GLY A 41 4.39 35.94 -16.79
C GLY A 41 3.18 35.15 -17.31
N GLY A 42 2.48 34.38 -16.48
CA GLY A 42 1.24 33.68 -16.84
C GLY A 42 -0.01 34.47 -16.41
N GLY A 43 -1.13 34.32 -17.13
CA GLY A 43 -2.37 35.07 -16.88
C GLY A 43 -2.97 34.85 -15.49
N ALA A 44 -4.02 35.60 -15.16
CA ALA A 44 -4.69 35.65 -13.85
C ALA A 44 -5.33 34.32 -13.35
N ASP A 45 -5.07 33.20 -14.03
CA ASP A 45 -5.68 31.88 -13.83
C ASP A 45 -4.64 30.75 -13.58
N GLU A 46 -3.34 31.06 -13.45
CA GLU A 46 -2.32 30.02 -13.20
C GLU A 46 -2.04 29.87 -11.69
N CYS A 47 -2.18 28.65 -11.16
CA CYS A 47 -1.88 28.37 -9.75
C CYS A 47 -0.36 28.42 -9.51
N PRO A 48 0.13 29.22 -8.55
CA PRO A 48 1.54 29.26 -8.20
C PRO A 48 2.09 27.86 -7.85
N VAL A 49 3.30 27.57 -8.34
CA VAL A 49 4.02 26.33 -8.02
C VAL A 49 5.09 26.63 -6.99
N VAL A 50 5.02 25.94 -5.86
CA VAL A 50 6.01 25.97 -4.79
C VAL A 50 6.85 24.70 -4.88
N ALA A 51 8.09 24.83 -5.33
CA ALA A 51 9.01 23.70 -5.35
C ALA A 51 9.51 23.40 -3.93
N VAL A 52 9.42 22.13 -3.53
CA VAL A 52 9.84 21.61 -2.22
C VAL A 52 10.84 20.47 -2.42
N THR A 53 11.93 20.49 -1.68
CA THR A 53 12.99 19.46 -1.69
C THR A 53 13.60 19.38 -0.30
N GLY A 54 14.06 18.21 0.12
CA GLY A 54 14.82 18.07 1.36
C GLY A 54 13.96 17.98 2.63
N ALA A 55 14.52 18.40 3.78
CA ALA A 55 13.90 18.26 5.10
C ALA A 55 13.04 19.47 5.50
N ILE A 56 11.77 19.23 5.83
CA ILE A 56 10.88 20.17 6.51
C ILE A 56 11.22 20.10 8.00
N THR A 57 11.97 21.11 8.46
CA THR A 57 12.57 21.18 9.81
C THR A 57 11.75 22.04 10.80
N GLU A 58 10.69 22.69 10.31
CA GLU A 58 9.79 23.50 11.12
C GLU A 58 8.33 23.31 10.70
N ASP A 59 7.41 23.53 11.64
CA ASP A 59 5.98 23.40 11.41
C ASP A 59 5.56 24.21 10.17
N THR A 60 5.03 23.51 9.18
CA THR A 60 4.73 24.08 7.87
C THR A 60 3.28 23.84 7.51
N THR A 61 2.65 24.82 6.85
CA THR A 61 1.29 24.69 6.31
C THR A 61 1.30 24.81 4.80
N TRP A 62 0.75 23.82 4.12
CA TRP A 62 0.48 23.83 2.69
C TRP A 62 -0.97 24.21 2.41
N THR A 63 -1.17 25.13 1.46
CA THR A 63 -2.45 25.79 1.19
C THR A 63 -2.92 25.54 -0.25
N ASN A 64 -4.23 25.55 -0.46
CA ASN A 64 -4.85 25.18 -1.76
C ASN A 64 -4.81 26.28 -2.83
N ASP A 65 -4.22 27.43 -2.53
CA ASP A 65 -3.87 28.47 -3.49
C ASP A 65 -2.51 28.22 -4.15
N ASN A 66 -1.82 27.13 -3.79
CA ASN A 66 -0.57 26.70 -4.41
C ASN A 66 -0.63 25.22 -4.84
N ILE A 67 0.19 24.88 -5.83
CA ILE A 67 0.62 23.51 -6.10
C ILE A 67 1.98 23.30 -5.46
N TYR A 68 2.12 22.28 -4.61
CA TYR A 68 3.41 21.92 -4.02
C TYR A 68 4.08 20.85 -4.87
N GLN A 69 5.21 21.17 -5.47
CA GLN A 69 5.95 20.24 -6.31
C GLN A 69 7.08 19.60 -5.51
N LEU A 70 6.99 18.29 -5.27
CA LEU A 70 8.05 17.50 -4.64
C LEU A 70 9.16 17.26 -5.67
N ASN A 71 10.34 17.77 -5.38
CA ASN A 71 11.56 17.50 -6.14
C ASN A 71 12.40 16.53 -5.33
N GLN A 72 12.49 15.27 -5.79
CA GLN A 72 13.06 14.16 -5.03
C GLN A 72 12.29 13.92 -3.72
N LYS A 73 12.93 13.29 -2.73
CA LYS A 73 12.32 13.02 -1.43
C LYS A 73 12.19 14.31 -0.62
N VAL A 74 11.01 14.51 -0.06
CA VAL A 74 10.71 15.55 0.92
C VAL A 74 10.39 14.87 2.23
N VAL A 75 11.11 15.22 3.30
CA VAL A 75 10.99 14.55 4.60
C VAL A 75 10.43 15.52 5.63
N VAL A 76 9.36 15.14 6.32
CA VAL A 76 8.92 15.81 7.54
C VAL A 76 9.71 15.21 8.69
N GLU A 77 10.56 16.02 9.34
CA GLU A 77 11.45 15.52 10.39
C GLU A 77 10.73 15.26 11.72
N ALA A 78 11.34 14.42 12.55
CA ALA A 78 10.89 14.13 13.91
C ALA A 78 10.60 15.42 14.69
N GLY A 79 9.42 15.49 15.34
CA GLY A 79 8.97 16.65 16.11
C GLY A 79 8.38 17.79 15.27
N VAL A 80 8.29 17.65 13.95
CA VAL A 80 7.71 18.65 13.04
C VAL A 80 6.31 18.23 12.59
N THR A 81 5.42 19.21 12.47
CA THR A 81 4.08 19.05 11.88
C THR A 81 4.01 19.63 10.48
N LEU A 82 3.67 18.81 9.50
CA LEU A 82 3.18 19.27 8.19
C LEU A 82 1.65 19.28 8.20
N THR A 83 1.06 20.47 8.05
CA THR A 83 -0.39 20.62 7.85
C THR A 83 -0.69 20.86 6.37
N ILE A 84 -1.60 20.10 5.79
CA ILE A 84 -2.05 20.26 4.40
C ILE A 84 -3.54 20.60 4.41
N ASN A 85 -3.89 21.78 3.89
CA ASN A 85 -5.27 22.24 3.86
C ASN A 85 -6.11 21.50 2.79
N PRO A 86 -7.44 21.39 2.97
CA PRO A 86 -8.34 20.80 1.97
C PRO A 86 -8.18 21.38 0.57
N GLY A 87 -8.24 20.52 -0.45
CA GLY A 87 -8.12 20.92 -1.86
C GLY A 87 -6.70 21.24 -2.33
N THR A 88 -5.69 21.05 -1.47
CA THR A 88 -4.29 21.24 -1.86
C THR A 88 -3.85 20.14 -2.84
N ILE A 89 -3.11 20.55 -3.87
CA ILE A 89 -2.52 19.64 -4.87
C ILE A 89 -1.02 19.56 -4.63
N ILE A 90 -0.53 18.33 -4.55
CA ILE A 90 0.88 17.98 -4.40
C ILE A 90 1.29 17.18 -5.63
N LYS A 91 2.38 17.58 -6.29
CA LYS A 91 2.88 16.95 -7.51
C LYS A 91 4.28 16.38 -7.32
N GLY A 92 4.44 15.08 -7.48
CA GLY A 92 5.73 14.42 -7.54
C GLY A 92 6.44 14.66 -8.88
N SER A 93 7.72 15.01 -8.83
CA SER A 93 8.57 15.09 -10.02
C SER A 93 9.04 13.70 -10.45
N PRO A 94 9.21 13.44 -11.75
CA PRO A 94 9.67 12.14 -12.22
C PRO A 94 11.05 11.82 -11.66
N GLY A 95 11.24 10.55 -11.32
CA GLY A 95 12.50 9.96 -10.87
C GLY A 95 12.37 8.44 -10.96
N THR A 96 13.50 7.74 -10.97
CA THR A 96 13.52 6.27 -11.07
C THR A 96 14.30 5.69 -9.90
N GLY A 97 13.87 4.53 -9.39
CA GLY A 97 14.50 3.88 -8.26
C GLY A 97 14.65 4.84 -7.07
N SER A 98 15.83 4.85 -6.44
CA SER A 98 16.13 5.68 -5.26
C SER A 98 16.02 7.20 -5.49
N LEU A 99 15.87 7.65 -6.74
CA LEU A 99 15.67 9.06 -7.10
C LEU A 99 14.19 9.44 -7.28
N ALA A 100 13.25 8.49 -7.13
CA ALA A 100 11.82 8.79 -7.16
C ALA A 100 11.46 9.81 -6.07
N SER A 101 10.63 10.80 -6.43
CA SER A 101 10.14 11.78 -5.47
C SER A 101 9.08 11.19 -4.57
N ALA A 102 9.14 11.43 -3.27
CA ALA A 102 8.15 10.96 -2.32
C ALA A 102 7.98 12.00 -1.20
N LEU A 103 6.81 11.99 -0.55
CA LEU A 103 6.64 12.65 0.74
C LEU A 103 6.83 11.59 1.82
N ILE A 104 7.75 11.82 2.74
CA ILE A 104 8.08 10.91 3.83
C ILE A 104 7.79 11.62 5.15
N VAL A 105 6.95 11.01 5.97
CA VAL A 105 6.67 11.44 7.34
C VAL A 105 7.48 10.51 8.24
N ALA A 106 8.61 10.99 8.75
CA ALA A 106 9.49 10.18 9.59
C ALA A 106 8.82 9.89 10.94
N ARG A 107 9.37 8.91 11.69
CA ARG A 107 8.96 8.68 13.09
C ARG A 107 9.00 9.98 13.90
N ASP A 108 8.06 10.11 14.82
CA ASP A 108 7.82 11.29 15.66
C ASP A 108 7.44 12.58 14.90
N ALA A 109 7.31 12.54 13.57
CA ALA A 109 6.72 13.64 12.80
C ALA A 109 5.18 13.52 12.76
N THR A 110 4.50 14.59 12.38
CA THR A 110 3.03 14.62 12.29
C THR A 110 2.58 15.11 10.92
N LEU A 111 1.73 14.34 10.24
CA LEU A 111 1.02 14.77 9.05
C LEU A 111 -0.46 15.04 9.37
N ASN A 112 -0.85 16.31 9.28
CA ASN A 112 -2.23 16.74 9.41
C ASN A 112 -2.79 17.09 8.02
N ALA A 113 -3.28 16.09 7.31
CA ALA A 113 -3.81 16.18 5.95
C ALA A 113 -5.29 15.77 5.94
N GLN A 114 -6.17 16.72 6.21
CA GLN A 114 -7.61 16.47 6.35
C GLN A 114 -8.38 17.23 5.28
N GLY A 115 -8.54 16.61 4.11
CA GLY A 115 -9.42 17.08 3.04
C GLY A 115 -10.90 16.90 3.39
N THR A 116 -11.74 17.12 2.39
CA THR A 116 -13.18 16.82 2.45
C THR A 116 -13.62 16.12 1.17
N ALA A 117 -14.83 15.54 1.16
CA ALA A 117 -15.40 14.96 -0.04
C ALA A 117 -15.42 15.94 -1.24
N ASP A 118 -15.71 17.22 -1.00
CA ASP A 118 -15.76 18.27 -2.04
C ASP A 118 -14.39 18.89 -2.34
N SER A 119 -13.42 18.75 -1.44
CA SER A 119 -12.07 19.31 -1.56
C SER A 119 -11.05 18.32 -1.02
N PRO A 120 -10.86 17.18 -1.71
CA PRO A 120 -9.87 16.19 -1.33
C PRO A 120 -8.46 16.78 -1.48
N ILE A 121 -7.52 16.28 -0.69
CA ILE A 121 -6.09 16.54 -0.90
C ILE A 121 -5.61 15.57 -1.98
N ILE A 122 -4.92 16.08 -2.98
CA ILE A 122 -4.53 15.29 -4.16
C ILE A 122 -3.01 15.23 -4.26
N PHE A 123 -2.47 14.02 -4.19
CA PHE A 123 -1.11 13.70 -4.56
C PHE A 123 -1.12 13.08 -5.96
N THR A 124 -0.34 13.63 -6.89
CA THR A 124 -0.29 13.18 -8.30
C THR A 124 1.09 13.45 -8.90
N SER A 125 1.27 13.23 -10.20
CA SER A 125 2.49 13.54 -10.92
C SER A 125 2.51 14.98 -11.45
N THR A 126 3.71 15.54 -11.63
CA THR A 126 3.93 16.75 -12.46
C THR A 126 3.45 16.61 -13.91
N SER A 127 3.24 15.38 -14.40
CA SER A 127 2.65 15.10 -15.72
C SER A 127 1.13 15.31 -15.76
N ASP A 128 0.46 15.37 -14.61
CA ASP A 128 -0.99 15.61 -14.52
C ASP A 128 -1.29 17.09 -14.81
N ASN A 129 -2.24 17.38 -15.70
CA ASN A 129 -2.65 18.74 -16.05
C ASN A 129 -3.66 19.38 -15.08
N ILE A 130 -3.98 18.70 -13.96
CA ILE A 130 -4.79 19.25 -12.89
C ILE A 130 -4.22 20.58 -12.36
N SER A 131 -5.10 21.53 -12.06
CA SER A 131 -4.81 22.86 -11.53
C SER A 131 -5.62 23.12 -10.25
N CYS A 132 -5.23 24.13 -9.47
CA CYS A 132 -5.89 24.43 -8.19
C CYS A 132 -7.40 24.64 -8.34
N GLY A 133 -8.15 24.09 -7.38
CA GLY A 133 -9.62 24.07 -7.39
C GLY A 133 -10.25 22.98 -8.27
N GLN A 134 -9.45 22.21 -9.02
CA GLN A 134 -9.91 21.02 -9.73
C GLN A 134 -9.71 19.77 -8.88
N THR A 135 -10.56 18.75 -9.11
CA THR A 135 -10.45 17.43 -8.46
C THR A 135 -9.87 16.36 -9.39
N ALA A 136 -9.71 16.67 -10.68
CA ALA A 136 -9.19 15.76 -11.70
C ALA A 136 -8.51 16.53 -12.84
N GLY A 137 -7.40 15.99 -13.35
CA GLY A 137 -6.88 16.30 -14.66
C GLY A 137 -7.67 15.61 -15.77
N THR A 138 -7.20 15.74 -17.01
CA THR A 138 -7.87 15.21 -18.21
C THR A 138 -6.94 14.41 -19.12
N ASN A 139 -5.66 14.28 -18.75
CA ASN A 139 -4.63 13.72 -19.62
C ASN A 139 -4.01 12.41 -19.11
N LEU A 140 -4.26 12.03 -17.85
CA LEU A 140 -3.80 10.77 -17.28
C LEU A 140 -5.00 9.88 -16.96
N ASP A 141 -4.81 8.57 -17.08
CA ASP A 141 -5.82 7.56 -16.76
C ASP A 141 -5.24 6.44 -15.89
N GLN A 142 -6.00 5.37 -15.69
CA GLN A 142 -5.63 4.26 -14.82
C GLN A 142 -4.35 3.53 -15.26
N ASN A 143 -3.92 3.69 -16.52
CA ASN A 143 -2.74 3.03 -17.07
C ASN A 143 -1.45 3.83 -16.87
N ASP A 144 -1.57 5.12 -16.51
CA ASP A 144 -0.42 6.01 -16.29
C ASP A 144 0.11 5.83 -14.86
N ARG A 145 1.13 4.99 -14.70
CA ARG A 145 1.66 4.54 -13.39
C ARG A 145 3.15 4.85 -13.26
N GLY A 146 3.65 4.87 -12.03
CA GLY A 146 5.09 4.97 -11.75
C GLY A 146 5.69 6.33 -12.11
N LEU A 147 4.88 7.39 -12.05
CA LEU A 147 5.30 8.73 -12.48
C LEU A 147 5.96 9.55 -11.35
N TRP A 148 5.88 9.06 -10.11
CA TRP A 148 6.54 9.54 -8.90
C TRP A 148 6.47 8.44 -7.82
N GLY A 149 7.19 8.58 -6.70
CA GLY A 149 7.29 7.57 -5.64
C GLY A 149 5.97 7.34 -4.89
N GLY A 150 5.61 8.19 -3.93
CA GLY A 150 4.42 7.93 -3.13
C GLY A 150 4.40 8.69 -1.81
N LEU A 151 3.48 8.30 -0.92
CA LEU A 151 3.40 8.79 0.44
C LEU A 151 3.85 7.69 1.41
N ILE A 152 4.87 7.99 2.21
CA ILE A 152 5.40 7.07 3.23
C ILE A 152 5.15 7.69 4.60
N VAL A 153 4.49 6.96 5.50
CA VAL A 153 4.25 7.39 6.89
C VAL A 153 4.84 6.36 7.84
N LEU A 154 5.79 6.80 8.66
CA LEU A 154 6.54 5.95 9.58
C LEU A 154 6.19 6.31 11.03
N GLY A 155 5.84 5.30 11.81
CA GLY A 155 5.43 5.44 13.21
C GLY A 155 6.24 4.58 14.17
N ASN A 156 5.92 4.72 15.45
CA ASN A 156 6.58 4.04 16.57
C ASN A 156 5.81 2.83 17.10
N ALA A 157 4.76 2.38 16.41
CA ALA A 157 4.00 1.22 16.83
C ALA A 157 4.76 -0.10 16.56
N PRO A 158 4.45 -1.17 17.31
CA PRO A 158 5.15 -2.44 17.15
C PRO A 158 4.92 -3.08 15.78
N CYS A 159 5.98 -3.69 15.26
CA CYS A 159 5.97 -4.60 14.11
C CYS A 159 6.64 -5.92 14.51
N SER A 160 6.50 -6.96 13.69
CA SER A 160 7.19 -8.24 13.89
C SER A 160 8.33 -8.40 12.91
N PHE A 161 9.55 -8.12 13.37
CA PHE A 161 10.76 -8.20 12.56
C PHE A 161 11.60 -9.44 12.89
N SER A 162 12.35 -9.91 11.90
CA SER A 162 13.33 -10.97 12.09
C SER A 162 14.29 -10.70 13.26
N GLY A 163 14.46 -11.69 14.14
CA GLY A 163 15.32 -11.56 15.32
C GLY A 163 14.74 -10.72 16.47
N ASP A 164 13.45 -10.36 16.40
CA ASP A 164 12.74 -9.58 17.42
C ASP A 164 13.40 -8.21 17.70
N ILE A 165 13.98 -7.59 16.68
CA ILE A 165 14.41 -6.19 16.74
C ILE A 165 13.17 -5.28 16.85
N THR A 166 13.35 -4.06 17.36
CA THR A 166 12.24 -3.13 17.64
C THR A 166 11.98 -2.14 16.51
N GLU A 167 12.94 -1.98 15.60
CA GLU A 167 12.86 -1.06 14.48
C GLU A 167 13.59 -1.66 13.28
N ALA A 168 13.11 -1.34 12.09
CA ALA A 168 13.71 -1.73 10.83
C ALA A 168 13.76 -0.52 9.87
N GLN A 169 14.49 -0.68 8.78
CA GLN A 169 14.50 0.29 7.69
C GLN A 169 13.33 -0.01 6.76
N ILE A 170 12.52 0.99 6.44
CA ILE A 170 11.46 0.85 5.44
C ILE A 170 12.09 0.64 4.07
N GLU A 171 11.46 -0.17 3.25
CA GLU A 171 11.82 -0.27 1.85
C GLU A 171 11.70 1.08 1.13
N GLY A 172 12.38 1.15 0.00
CA GLY A 172 12.47 2.33 -0.84
C GLY A 172 13.35 3.47 -0.34
N ILE A 173 13.85 3.35 0.90
CA ILE A 173 14.74 4.32 1.54
C ILE A 173 16.09 3.66 1.88
N PRO A 174 17.23 4.22 1.41
CA PRO A 174 18.56 3.67 1.69
C PRO A 174 18.83 3.41 3.18
N ALA A 175 19.51 2.32 3.51
CA ALA A 175 19.73 1.89 4.91
C ALA A 175 20.48 2.89 5.80
N ASP A 176 21.28 3.78 5.21
CA ASP A 176 22.01 4.82 5.94
C ASP A 176 21.15 6.07 6.24
N ASP A 177 19.97 6.17 5.65
CA ASP A 177 19.07 7.31 5.80
C ASP A 177 18.13 7.09 7.00
N THR A 178 18.51 7.64 8.16
CA THR A 178 17.83 7.40 9.45
C THR A 178 16.36 7.83 9.49
N PHE A 179 15.92 8.69 8.56
CA PHE A 179 14.52 9.08 8.44
C PHE A 179 13.63 7.96 7.88
N GLY A 180 14.20 6.88 7.35
CA GLY A 180 13.48 5.68 6.91
C GLY A 180 13.27 4.63 8.01
N LEU A 181 13.75 4.86 9.23
CA LEU A 181 13.52 3.93 10.33
C LEU A 181 12.07 4.00 10.82
N TYR A 182 11.45 2.83 11.00
CA TYR A 182 10.09 2.68 11.53
C TYR A 182 10.01 1.55 12.56
N GLY A 183 8.86 1.46 13.23
CA GLY A 183 8.63 0.51 14.31
C GLY A 183 9.03 1.08 15.67
N GLY A 184 8.60 0.39 16.73
CA GLY A 184 8.91 0.77 18.10
C GLY A 184 8.07 -0.02 19.09
N THR A 185 7.79 0.58 20.24
CA THR A 185 7.05 -0.06 21.34
C THR A 185 5.74 0.63 21.68
N GLU A 186 5.33 1.64 20.91
CA GLU A 186 4.22 2.53 21.27
C GLU A 186 2.98 2.24 20.40
N PRO A 187 2.11 1.27 20.76
CA PRO A 187 0.95 0.88 19.96
C PRO A 187 -0.11 2.00 19.81
N THR A 188 0.01 3.08 20.57
CA THR A 188 -0.86 4.26 20.46
C THR A 188 -0.12 5.47 19.90
N ASP A 189 1.00 5.26 19.21
CA ASP A 189 1.69 6.28 18.43
C ASP A 189 0.71 7.02 17.50
N ASN A 190 1.00 8.29 17.22
CA ASN A 190 0.13 9.16 16.45
C ASN A 190 0.93 9.94 15.41
N SER A 191 0.88 9.48 14.17
CA SER A 191 1.49 10.11 13.01
C SER A 191 0.60 11.22 12.40
N GLY A 192 -0.56 11.51 13.01
CA GLY A 192 -1.45 12.60 12.65
C GLY A 192 -2.84 12.16 12.18
N ALA A 193 -3.37 12.87 11.18
CA ALA A 193 -4.70 12.64 10.65
C ALA A 193 -4.71 12.77 9.12
N LEU A 194 -5.01 11.67 8.45
CA LEU A 194 -5.08 11.54 7.00
C LEU A 194 -6.54 11.26 6.63
N GLN A 195 -7.19 12.25 6.01
CA GLN A 195 -8.59 12.13 5.59
C GLN A 195 -8.88 12.75 4.23
N TYR A 196 -9.69 12.07 3.41
CA TYR A 196 -10.06 12.49 2.05
C TYR A 196 -8.83 12.83 1.22
N ILE A 197 -7.97 11.83 1.06
CA ILE A 197 -6.72 11.93 0.32
C ILE A 197 -6.81 11.04 -0.92
N SER A 198 -6.43 11.60 -2.05
CA SER A 198 -6.35 10.92 -3.34
C SER A 198 -4.91 10.86 -3.79
N ILE A 199 -4.33 9.66 -3.88
CA ILE A 199 -2.95 9.43 -4.30
C ILE A 199 -2.98 8.74 -5.66
N ARG A 200 -2.36 9.35 -6.67
CA ARG A 200 -2.52 8.93 -8.06
C ARG A 200 -1.19 8.80 -8.79
N HIS A 201 -1.12 7.86 -9.72
CA HIS A 201 -0.04 7.73 -10.70
C HIS A 201 1.35 7.52 -10.06
N GLY A 202 1.36 6.96 -8.85
CA GLY A 202 2.54 6.78 -8.02
C GLY A 202 3.25 5.45 -8.24
N GLY A 203 4.10 5.16 -7.27
CA GLY A 203 4.88 3.96 -7.08
C GLY A 203 6.25 4.03 -7.74
N ALA A 204 7.24 3.34 -7.17
CA ALA A 204 8.57 3.25 -7.78
C ALA A 204 9.25 1.91 -7.48
N LEU A 205 9.54 1.14 -8.52
CA LEU A 205 10.32 -0.09 -8.41
C LEU A 205 11.82 0.25 -8.26
N ILE A 206 12.45 -0.19 -7.16
CA ILE A 206 13.89 0.05 -6.89
C ILE A 206 14.69 -1.23 -7.07
N GLY A 207 14.20 -2.35 -6.54
CA GLY A 207 14.73 -3.69 -6.68
C GLY A 207 13.60 -4.71 -6.73
N GLU A 208 13.93 -5.99 -6.48
CA GLU A 208 12.92 -7.03 -6.19
C GLU A 208 12.67 -7.02 -4.68
N GLY A 209 11.45 -6.74 -4.23
CA GLY A 209 11.10 -6.60 -2.81
C GLY A 209 11.77 -5.39 -2.16
N ASN A 210 11.97 -4.33 -2.96
CA ASN A 210 12.35 -3.00 -2.50
C ASN A 210 11.69 -1.97 -3.41
N GLU A 211 10.61 -1.37 -2.94
CA GLU A 211 9.78 -0.47 -3.73
C GLU A 211 9.30 0.76 -2.92
N ILE A 212 8.54 1.64 -3.57
CA ILE A 212 7.75 2.68 -2.90
C ILE A 212 6.33 2.49 -3.39
N ASN A 213 5.38 2.38 -2.45
CA ASN A 213 3.98 2.10 -2.74
C ASN A 213 3.16 3.38 -2.90
N GLY A 214 1.86 3.24 -3.21
CA GLY A 214 0.96 4.39 -3.24
C GLY A 214 0.88 5.06 -1.87
N LEU A 215 0.53 4.26 -0.86
CA LEU A 215 0.62 4.62 0.54
C LEU A 215 1.33 3.52 1.33
N THR A 216 2.53 3.82 1.83
CA THR A 216 3.30 2.94 2.72
C THR A 216 3.08 3.35 4.17
N LEU A 217 2.68 2.41 5.02
CA LEU A 217 2.40 2.61 6.44
C LEU A 217 3.31 1.72 7.30
N GLY A 218 4.47 2.26 7.70
CA GLY A 218 5.43 1.54 8.55
C GLY A 218 5.19 1.79 10.02
N GLY A 219 4.72 0.78 10.78
CA GLY A 219 4.60 0.88 12.23
C GLY A 219 3.70 2.02 12.71
N VAL A 220 2.65 2.36 11.97
CA VAL A 220 1.74 3.47 12.31
C VAL A 220 0.81 3.06 13.44
N GLY A 221 0.72 3.91 14.47
CA GLY A 221 -0.04 3.62 15.68
C GLY A 221 -1.53 3.94 15.63
N SER A 222 -2.29 3.32 16.54
CA SER A 222 -3.74 3.48 16.70
C SER A 222 -4.19 4.88 17.15
N GLY A 223 -3.25 5.77 17.51
CA GLY A 223 -3.54 7.18 17.73
C GLY A 223 -3.75 7.98 16.45
N THR A 224 -3.30 7.44 15.30
CA THR A 224 -3.42 8.04 13.97
C THR A 224 -4.82 7.86 13.41
N VAL A 225 -5.36 8.90 12.76
CA VAL A 225 -6.61 8.80 11.99
C VAL A 225 -6.28 8.51 10.53
N LEU A 226 -6.78 7.39 9.99
CA LEU A 226 -6.65 7.02 8.58
C LEU A 226 -8.04 6.68 8.02
N ASN A 227 -8.61 7.57 7.21
CA ASN A 227 -10.01 7.42 6.78
C ASN A 227 -10.30 8.11 5.44
N ASN A 228 -11.02 7.49 4.52
CA ASN A 228 -11.29 8.06 3.18
C ASN A 228 -9.99 8.30 2.40
N ILE A 229 -9.32 7.22 2.01
CA ILE A 229 -8.11 7.28 1.18
C ILE A 229 -8.41 6.55 -0.13
N GLU A 230 -8.10 7.17 -1.26
CA GLU A 230 -8.06 6.49 -2.55
C GLU A 230 -6.65 6.44 -3.11
N ILE A 231 -6.28 5.29 -3.69
CA ILE A 231 -5.07 5.08 -4.47
C ILE A 231 -5.47 4.70 -5.89
N VAL A 232 -4.87 5.34 -6.89
CA VAL A 232 -5.18 5.09 -8.31
C VAL A 232 -3.89 4.99 -9.12
N ALA A 233 -3.80 3.97 -9.98
CA ALA A 233 -2.70 3.86 -10.93
C ALA A 233 -1.31 3.83 -10.25
N ASN A 234 -1.15 3.05 -9.17
CA ASN A 234 0.17 2.80 -8.58
C ASN A 234 0.92 1.75 -9.39
N VAL A 235 2.23 1.88 -9.62
CA VAL A 235 2.99 0.86 -10.38
C VAL A 235 3.21 -0.43 -9.59
N ASP A 236 3.08 -0.34 -8.27
CA ASP A 236 3.28 -1.40 -7.29
C ASP A 236 2.04 -1.49 -6.42
N ASP A 237 2.18 -1.66 -5.10
CA ASP A 237 1.03 -1.79 -4.21
C ASP A 237 0.18 -0.52 -4.09
N GLY A 238 -1.11 -0.72 -3.88
CA GLY A 238 -2.01 0.37 -3.53
C GLY A 238 -1.67 0.95 -2.17
N ILE A 239 -1.92 0.16 -1.13
CA ILE A 239 -1.63 0.49 0.26
C ILE A 239 -0.93 -0.70 0.89
N GLU A 240 0.22 -0.46 1.50
CA GLU A 240 0.95 -1.49 2.22
C GLU A 240 1.10 -1.14 3.70
N PHE A 241 0.76 -2.10 4.56
CA PHE A 241 0.83 -2.02 6.01
C PHE A 241 1.98 -2.88 6.54
N PHE A 242 3.11 -2.24 6.84
CA PHE A 242 4.24 -2.88 7.51
C PHE A 242 4.09 -2.81 9.03
N GLY A 243 3.48 -3.84 9.61
CA GLY A 243 3.20 -3.88 11.05
C GLY A 243 2.31 -2.73 11.53
N GLY A 244 2.40 -2.40 12.82
CA GLY A 244 1.61 -1.31 13.41
C GLY A 244 0.20 -1.70 13.85
N THR A 245 -0.56 -0.69 14.30
CA THR A 245 -1.86 -0.84 14.99
C THR A 245 -2.92 0.17 14.54
N VAL A 246 -2.60 1.01 13.53
CA VAL A 246 -3.53 2.01 12.99
C VAL A 246 -4.83 1.35 12.56
N ASN A 247 -5.97 2.00 12.78
CA ASN A 247 -7.22 1.55 12.17
C ASN A 247 -7.48 2.39 10.92
N ALA A 248 -7.84 1.72 9.83
CA ALA A 248 -8.13 2.32 8.55
C ALA A 248 -9.61 2.13 8.21
N SER A 249 -10.26 3.14 7.63
CA SER A 249 -11.61 2.95 7.10
C SER A 249 -11.91 3.71 5.82
N ASN A 250 -12.83 3.20 5.01
CA ASN A 250 -13.20 3.80 3.73
C ASN A 250 -11.97 3.93 2.82
N LEU A 251 -11.41 2.79 2.42
CA LEU A 251 -10.28 2.72 1.50
C LEU A 251 -10.77 2.38 0.09
N LEU A 252 -10.15 2.96 -0.92
CA LEU A 252 -10.33 2.56 -2.31
C LEU A 252 -8.99 2.40 -3.01
N VAL A 253 -8.79 1.29 -3.69
CA VAL A 253 -7.63 1.09 -4.57
C VAL A 253 -8.12 0.72 -5.96
N TRP A 254 -7.63 1.41 -6.98
CA TRP A 254 -7.98 1.15 -8.37
C TRP A 254 -6.75 1.07 -9.26
N ALA A 255 -6.59 -0.06 -9.95
CA ALA A 255 -5.57 -0.28 -10.96
C ALA A 255 -4.15 -0.03 -10.43
N GLN A 256 -3.83 -0.63 -9.29
CA GLN A 256 -2.47 -0.82 -8.81
C GLN A 256 -1.73 -1.85 -9.68
N GLY A 257 -0.41 -1.94 -9.55
CA GLY A 257 0.39 -2.85 -10.36
C GLY A 257 0.63 -4.20 -9.74
N ASP A 258 0.88 -4.24 -8.45
CA ASP A 258 1.00 -5.48 -7.69
C ASP A 258 -0.28 -5.65 -6.84
N ASP A 259 -0.20 -5.50 -5.53
CA ASP A 259 -1.30 -5.82 -4.63
C ASP A 259 -2.07 -4.61 -4.13
N ALA A 260 -3.40 -4.72 -4.12
CA ALA A 260 -4.21 -3.55 -3.80
C ALA A 260 -4.11 -3.16 -2.32
N ILE A 261 -4.24 -4.14 -1.44
CA ILE A 261 -3.96 -3.97 -0.01
C ILE A 261 -3.01 -5.09 0.38
N ASP A 262 -1.80 -4.71 0.73
CA ASP A 262 -0.78 -5.60 1.27
C ASP A 262 -0.62 -5.36 2.79
N ILE A 263 -0.46 -6.45 3.53
CA ILE A 263 -0.25 -6.48 4.96
C ILE A 263 0.95 -7.38 5.27
N ASP A 264 1.95 -6.82 5.92
CA ASP A 264 3.13 -7.56 6.37
C ASP A 264 3.44 -7.29 7.86
N GLN A 265 4.40 -8.05 8.39
CA GLN A 265 5.09 -7.80 9.66
C GLN A 265 4.15 -7.63 10.85
N ALA A 266 3.12 -8.48 10.87
CA ALA A 266 2.19 -8.60 11.97
C ALA A 266 1.36 -7.35 12.26
N TYR A 267 0.92 -6.62 11.24
CA TYR A 267 -0.08 -5.58 11.42
C TYR A 267 -1.27 -6.10 12.25
N SER A 268 -1.72 -5.27 13.18
CA SER A 268 -2.70 -5.65 14.21
C SER A 268 -3.86 -4.66 14.31
N GLY A 269 -3.98 -3.77 13.32
CA GLY A 269 -5.10 -2.85 13.19
C GLY A 269 -6.33 -3.46 12.49
N THR A 270 -7.37 -2.63 12.36
CA THR A 270 -8.58 -2.96 11.61
C THR A 270 -8.66 -2.14 10.34
N ILE A 271 -8.89 -2.81 9.21
CA ILE A 271 -9.30 -2.22 7.93
C ILE A 271 -10.80 -2.48 7.76
N ASP A 272 -11.61 -1.42 7.81
CA ASP A 272 -13.07 -1.51 7.68
C ASP A 272 -13.56 -0.70 6.47
N ASN A 273 -14.41 -1.29 5.64
CA ASN A 273 -14.95 -0.66 4.44
C ASN A 273 -13.88 -0.36 3.38
N ALA A 274 -13.49 -1.38 2.61
CA ALA A 274 -12.50 -1.25 1.54
C ALA A 274 -13.09 -1.64 0.17
N VAL A 275 -12.74 -0.89 -0.87
CA VAL A 275 -13.07 -1.23 -2.26
C VAL A 275 -11.79 -1.42 -3.06
N VAL A 276 -11.67 -2.56 -3.74
CA VAL A 276 -10.58 -2.81 -4.70
C VAL A 276 -11.17 -2.97 -6.09
N VAL A 277 -10.54 -2.36 -7.09
CA VAL A 277 -10.87 -2.52 -8.49
C VAL A 277 -9.60 -2.82 -9.27
N LEU A 278 -9.46 -4.03 -9.81
CA LEU A 278 -8.25 -4.44 -10.52
C LEU A 278 -8.16 -3.79 -11.92
N GLY A 279 -6.96 -3.34 -12.26
CA GLY A 279 -6.55 -2.99 -13.63
C GLY A 279 -6.20 -4.23 -14.44
N ASP A 280 -5.94 -4.09 -15.74
CA ASP A 280 -5.58 -5.22 -16.62
C ASP A 280 -4.15 -5.75 -16.43
N PHE A 281 -3.42 -5.13 -15.51
CA PHE A 281 -2.03 -5.42 -15.15
C PHE A 281 -1.84 -5.65 -13.65
N SER A 282 -2.89 -5.55 -12.86
CA SER A 282 -2.83 -5.74 -11.40
C SER A 282 -2.52 -7.18 -11.02
N ASP A 283 -2.12 -7.39 -9.77
CA ASP A 283 -2.02 -8.71 -9.18
C ASP A 283 -3.21 -9.00 -8.23
N HIS A 284 -3.00 -9.14 -6.92
CA HIS A 284 -4.05 -9.57 -6.00
C HIS A 284 -4.89 -8.40 -5.50
N ALA A 285 -6.15 -8.69 -5.13
CA ALA A 285 -6.92 -7.70 -4.38
C ALA A 285 -6.43 -7.58 -2.93
N PHE A 286 -5.98 -8.68 -2.32
CA PHE A 286 -5.32 -8.68 -1.02
C PHE A 286 -4.07 -9.56 -1.08
N GLU A 287 -2.96 -9.06 -0.55
CA GLU A 287 -1.81 -9.87 -0.18
C GLU A 287 -1.62 -9.76 1.34
N ILE A 288 -1.37 -10.88 2.00
CA ILE A 288 -1.31 -10.95 3.46
C ILE A 288 -0.14 -11.82 3.86
N ASP A 289 0.95 -11.19 4.26
CA ASP A 289 2.09 -11.81 4.87
C ASP A 289 1.99 -11.87 6.41
N GLY A 290 2.77 -12.80 6.95
CA GLY A 290 2.81 -13.10 8.36
C GLY A 290 3.89 -12.34 9.13
N PRO A 291 4.02 -12.63 10.43
CA PRO A 291 5.13 -12.10 11.21
C PRO A 291 6.48 -12.65 10.74
N GLU A 292 7.49 -11.78 10.61
CA GLU A 292 8.88 -12.22 10.45
C GLU A 292 9.53 -12.61 11.79
N GLY A 293 9.06 -12.00 12.87
CA GLY A 293 9.51 -12.23 14.25
C GLY A 293 8.56 -13.11 15.06
N SER A 294 8.64 -13.00 16.40
CA SER A 294 7.81 -13.78 17.31
C SER A 294 6.47 -13.16 17.68
N ALA A 295 6.27 -11.87 17.38
CA ALA A 295 5.00 -11.20 17.63
C ALA A 295 3.93 -11.78 16.69
N ALA A 296 2.75 -12.10 17.23
CA ALA A 296 1.64 -12.57 16.41
C ALA A 296 0.89 -11.35 15.83
N GLY A 297 0.69 -11.33 14.51
CA GLY A 297 -0.20 -10.38 13.86
C GLY A 297 -1.66 -10.69 14.19
N SER A 298 -2.51 -9.68 14.15
CA SER A 298 -3.95 -9.90 14.39
C SER A 298 -4.79 -8.90 13.62
N PHE A 299 -4.44 -8.65 12.36
CA PHE A 299 -5.21 -7.75 11.52
C PHE A 299 -6.68 -8.18 11.47
N THR A 300 -7.57 -7.21 11.30
CA THR A 300 -8.96 -7.47 10.92
C THR A 300 -9.28 -6.71 9.65
N LEU A 301 -9.54 -7.42 8.56
CA LEU A 301 -10.08 -6.86 7.33
C LEU A 301 -11.58 -7.18 7.28
N THR A 302 -12.44 -6.16 7.20
CA THR A 302 -13.89 -6.37 7.22
C THR A 302 -14.65 -5.42 6.29
N ASN A 303 -15.76 -5.92 5.75
CA ASN A 303 -16.67 -5.19 4.86
C ASN A 303 -15.97 -4.70 3.58
N ALA A 304 -15.39 -5.63 2.83
CA ALA A 304 -14.67 -5.29 1.61
C ALA A 304 -15.44 -5.71 0.34
N THR A 305 -15.40 -4.86 -0.68
CA THR A 305 -15.87 -5.20 -2.03
C THR A 305 -14.68 -5.25 -2.97
N ILE A 306 -14.41 -6.40 -3.57
CA ILE A 306 -13.32 -6.59 -4.53
C ILE A 306 -13.88 -6.86 -5.92
N ILE A 307 -13.41 -6.10 -6.89
CA ILE A 307 -13.84 -6.15 -8.29
C ILE A 307 -12.64 -6.56 -9.13
N GLY A 308 -12.68 -7.79 -9.62
CA GLY A 308 -11.66 -8.34 -10.50
C GLY A 308 -11.74 -7.77 -11.91
N ASN A 309 -10.80 -8.18 -12.74
CA ASN A 309 -10.78 -7.84 -14.16
C ASN A 309 -10.44 -9.07 -14.99
N LEU A 310 -11.34 -9.39 -15.94
CA LEU A 310 -11.30 -10.64 -16.71
C LEU A 310 -10.13 -10.75 -17.68
N ILE A 311 -9.44 -9.65 -17.97
CA ILE A 311 -8.26 -9.65 -18.86
C ILE A 311 -6.93 -9.57 -18.12
N THR A 312 -6.95 -9.39 -16.79
CA THR A 312 -5.76 -9.35 -15.97
C THR A 312 -5.08 -10.71 -15.96
N PRO A 313 -3.79 -10.84 -16.35
CA PRO A 313 -3.13 -12.14 -16.41
C PRO A 313 -3.05 -12.85 -15.06
N ASN A 314 -2.62 -12.16 -14.01
CA ASN A 314 -2.39 -12.73 -12.69
C ASN A 314 -3.52 -12.43 -11.69
N GLY A 315 -4.43 -11.50 -12.01
CA GLY A 315 -5.47 -11.03 -11.09
C GLY A 315 -6.21 -12.12 -10.30
N GLU A 316 -6.06 -12.06 -8.98
CA GLU A 316 -6.53 -13.03 -7.99
C GLU A 316 -7.29 -12.37 -6.83
N TYR A 317 -8.09 -13.16 -6.09
CA TYR A 317 -8.92 -12.60 -5.03
C TYR A 317 -8.08 -12.23 -3.82
N ALA A 318 -7.20 -13.13 -3.37
CA ALA A 318 -6.28 -12.87 -2.27
C ALA A 318 -5.22 -13.96 -2.12
N ASP A 319 -4.00 -13.57 -1.79
CA ASP A 319 -2.93 -14.48 -1.38
C ASP A 319 -2.61 -14.32 0.11
N TYR A 320 -2.49 -15.44 0.83
CA TYR A 320 -2.11 -15.47 2.24
C TYR A 320 -0.84 -16.29 2.40
N ARG A 321 0.22 -15.61 2.80
CA ARG A 321 1.60 -16.07 2.73
C ARG A 321 2.33 -15.90 4.06
N SER A 322 3.59 -16.32 4.10
CA SER A 322 4.57 -16.13 5.19
C SER A 322 4.08 -16.35 6.63
N GLY A 323 3.11 -17.25 6.85
CA GLY A 323 2.56 -17.51 8.18
C GLY A 323 1.53 -16.46 8.64
N ALA A 324 0.78 -15.88 7.73
CA ALA A 324 -0.33 -14.95 8.00
C ALA A 324 -1.22 -15.37 9.17
N THR A 325 -1.63 -14.37 9.95
CA THR A 325 -2.56 -14.49 11.08
C THR A 325 -3.49 -13.28 11.11
N GLY A 326 -4.76 -13.47 11.49
CA GLY A 326 -5.76 -12.41 11.50
C GLY A 326 -7.13 -12.89 11.05
N ALA A 327 -7.96 -11.96 10.62
CA ALA A 327 -9.34 -12.25 10.23
C ALA A 327 -9.79 -11.44 9.01
N THR A 328 -10.33 -12.13 8.01
CA THR A 328 -10.97 -11.50 6.83
C THR A 328 -12.46 -11.80 6.82
N ASN A 329 -13.32 -10.78 6.85
CA ASN A 329 -14.75 -10.91 7.09
C ASN A 329 -15.60 -10.07 6.14
N ASN A 330 -16.82 -10.53 5.83
CA ASN A 330 -17.83 -9.77 5.09
C ASN A 330 -17.30 -9.26 3.74
N VAL A 331 -16.74 -10.16 2.94
CA VAL A 331 -16.20 -9.82 1.62
C VAL A 331 -17.24 -10.10 0.54
N TYR A 332 -17.46 -9.13 -0.34
CA TYR A 332 -18.17 -9.30 -1.60
C TYR A 332 -17.18 -9.26 -2.76
N ALA A 333 -17.27 -10.22 -3.68
CA ALA A 333 -16.36 -10.32 -4.82
C ALA A 333 -17.10 -10.55 -6.14
N VAL A 334 -16.65 -9.87 -7.20
CA VAL A 334 -17.24 -9.95 -8.55
C VAL A 334 -16.18 -9.69 -9.62
N GLY A 335 -16.38 -10.18 -10.84
CA GLY A 335 -15.56 -9.81 -12.00
C GLY A 335 -14.22 -10.55 -12.14
N PHE A 336 -14.02 -11.63 -11.38
CA PHE A 336 -12.81 -12.46 -11.45
C PHE A 336 -12.92 -13.59 -12.48
N LYS A 337 -11.79 -14.23 -12.80
CA LYS A 337 -11.71 -15.35 -13.75
C LYS A 337 -11.97 -16.68 -13.04
N GLU A 338 -12.25 -17.74 -13.81
CA GLU A 338 -12.30 -19.12 -13.28
C GLU A 338 -10.99 -19.53 -12.60
N SER A 339 -9.85 -19.01 -13.08
CA SER A 339 -8.52 -19.33 -12.54
C SER A 339 -8.11 -18.49 -11.35
N SER A 340 -8.90 -17.49 -10.95
CA SER A 340 -8.60 -16.67 -9.78
C SER A 340 -9.05 -17.41 -8.52
N ASP A 341 -8.27 -17.31 -7.45
CA ASP A 341 -8.56 -17.99 -6.18
C ASP A 341 -8.19 -17.12 -4.96
N VAL A 342 -8.51 -17.68 -3.79
CA VAL A 342 -8.08 -17.26 -2.47
C VAL A 342 -7.17 -18.34 -1.93
N GLU A 343 -5.96 -17.99 -1.54
CA GLU A 343 -4.90 -18.99 -1.32
C GLU A 343 -4.46 -19.11 0.14
N LEU A 344 -4.09 -20.32 0.54
CA LEU A 344 -3.21 -20.55 1.70
C LEU A 344 -1.91 -21.10 1.15
N ASP A 345 -0.89 -20.26 1.13
CA ASP A 345 0.15 -20.41 0.13
C ASP A 345 1.25 -21.40 0.55
N ASN A 346 1.40 -21.61 1.86
CA ASN A 346 2.36 -22.56 2.42
C ASN A 346 1.87 -23.26 3.69
N ASP A 347 2.67 -24.24 4.15
CA ASP A 347 2.39 -25.04 5.34
C ASP A 347 2.19 -24.21 6.61
N GLY A 348 2.89 -23.08 6.75
CA GLY A 348 2.78 -22.18 7.89
C GLY A 348 1.39 -21.54 7.96
N VAL A 349 0.92 -20.98 6.84
CA VAL A 349 -0.39 -20.34 6.73
C VAL A 349 -1.52 -21.36 6.93
N ALA A 350 -1.42 -22.52 6.28
CA ALA A 350 -2.38 -23.61 6.44
C ALA A 350 -2.46 -24.11 7.90
N THR A 351 -1.32 -24.15 8.60
CA THR A 351 -1.27 -24.48 10.03
C THR A 351 -1.99 -23.42 10.87
N ASN A 352 -1.77 -22.13 10.58
CA ASN A 352 -2.44 -21.03 11.28
C ASN A 352 -3.95 -21.04 11.06
N TYR A 353 -4.41 -21.35 9.85
CA TYR A 353 -5.82 -21.56 9.57
C TYR A 353 -6.41 -22.71 10.42
N ASN A 354 -5.77 -23.88 10.42
CA ASN A 354 -6.22 -25.04 11.20
C ASN A 354 -6.24 -24.77 12.71
N ASN A 355 -5.35 -23.91 13.20
CA ASN A 355 -5.29 -23.49 14.61
C ASN A 355 -6.30 -22.39 14.96
N GLY A 356 -6.96 -21.79 13.97
CA GLY A 356 -7.86 -20.65 14.16
C GLY A 356 -7.15 -19.32 14.40
N SER A 357 -5.85 -19.23 14.13
CA SER A 357 -5.07 -17.99 14.17
C SER A 357 -5.27 -17.14 12.91
N LEU A 358 -5.62 -17.79 11.80
CA LEU A 358 -6.11 -17.14 10.58
C LEU A 358 -7.54 -17.58 10.34
N THR A 359 -8.46 -16.63 10.16
CA THR A 359 -9.89 -16.91 10.06
C THR A 359 -10.55 -16.17 8.90
N PHE A 360 -11.55 -16.83 8.32
CA PHE A 360 -12.31 -16.33 7.19
C PHE A 360 -13.79 -16.34 7.55
N GLY A 361 -14.39 -15.15 7.61
CA GLY A 361 -15.81 -14.94 7.81
C GLY A 361 -16.61 -15.15 6.52
N ILE A 362 -17.71 -14.40 6.36
CA ILE A 362 -18.59 -14.52 5.20
C ILE A 362 -17.89 -14.00 3.94
N TRP A 363 -17.94 -14.79 2.88
CA TRP A 363 -17.63 -14.37 1.51
C TRP A 363 -18.85 -14.58 0.62
N GLN A 364 -19.22 -13.57 -0.15
CA GLN A 364 -20.25 -13.65 -1.18
C GLN A 364 -19.63 -13.35 -2.54
N ILE A 365 -19.72 -14.32 -3.45
CA ILE A 365 -18.99 -14.27 -4.71
C ILE A 365 -19.99 -14.38 -5.86
N VAL A 366 -19.93 -13.43 -6.80
CA VAL A 366 -20.49 -13.64 -8.13
C VAL A 366 -19.57 -14.60 -8.85
N LEU A 367 -20.02 -15.85 -9.00
CA LEU A 367 -19.16 -16.90 -9.53
C LEU A 367 -18.77 -16.62 -10.99
N PRO A 368 -17.49 -16.82 -11.36
CA PRO A 368 -17.07 -16.79 -12.75
C PRO A 368 -17.74 -17.91 -13.54
N ASP A 369 -17.89 -17.68 -14.85
CA ASP A 369 -18.38 -18.70 -15.77
C ASP A 369 -17.56 -20.00 -15.63
N GLY A 370 -18.25 -21.13 -15.50
CA GLY A 370 -17.62 -22.45 -15.33
C GLY A 370 -17.48 -22.90 -13.87
N VAL A 371 -17.55 -21.97 -12.90
CA VAL A 371 -17.50 -22.30 -11.48
C VAL A 371 -18.91 -22.47 -10.92
N SER A 372 -19.15 -23.59 -10.24
CA SER A 372 -20.45 -23.92 -9.65
C SER A 372 -20.47 -23.95 -8.12
N ASP A 373 -19.30 -23.89 -7.49
CA ASP A 373 -19.13 -23.96 -6.04
C ASP A 373 -18.15 -22.88 -5.58
N ALA A 374 -18.62 -21.95 -4.75
CA ALA A 374 -17.79 -20.87 -4.22
C ALA A 374 -16.61 -21.40 -3.39
N ALA A 375 -16.77 -22.51 -2.68
CA ALA A 375 -15.70 -23.10 -1.88
C ALA A 375 -14.55 -23.64 -2.74
N SER A 376 -14.78 -23.92 -4.04
CA SER A 376 -13.73 -24.39 -4.94
C SER A 376 -12.70 -23.31 -5.31
N LEU A 377 -13.03 -22.04 -5.07
CA LEU A 377 -12.13 -20.90 -5.28
C LEU A 377 -11.15 -20.70 -4.09
N PHE A 378 -11.27 -21.49 -3.02
CA PHE A 378 -10.42 -21.39 -1.84
C PHE A 378 -9.41 -22.55 -1.86
N VAL A 379 -8.17 -22.24 -2.22
CA VAL A 379 -7.13 -23.22 -2.57
C VAL A 379 -6.07 -23.32 -1.48
N ASN A 380 -5.80 -24.53 -1.00
CA ASN A 380 -4.69 -24.80 -0.10
C ASN A 380 -3.48 -25.28 -0.92
N LYS A 381 -2.47 -24.42 -1.07
CA LYS A 381 -1.21 -24.72 -1.77
C LYS A 381 -0.12 -25.33 -0.88
N ALA A 382 -0.38 -25.45 0.42
CA ALA A 382 0.51 -26.11 1.38
C ALA A 382 0.99 -27.51 0.94
N GLU A 383 2.29 -27.79 1.13
CA GLU A 383 2.93 -29.03 0.67
C GLU A 383 2.58 -30.25 1.53
N THR A 384 2.52 -30.08 2.86
CA THR A 384 2.37 -31.18 3.82
C THR A 384 1.19 -31.02 4.77
N VAL A 385 0.61 -29.82 4.86
CA VAL A 385 -0.53 -29.54 5.73
C VAL A 385 -1.85 -29.68 4.97
N THR A 386 -2.71 -30.57 5.44
CA THR A 386 -4.08 -30.70 4.92
C THR A 386 -5.01 -29.73 5.64
N VAL A 387 -5.84 -29.03 4.86
CA VAL A 387 -6.87 -28.13 5.38
C VAL A 387 -8.25 -28.69 5.03
N THR A 388 -9.21 -28.58 5.97
CA THR A 388 -10.61 -28.91 5.73
C THR A 388 -11.49 -27.72 6.08
N GLY A 389 -12.47 -27.41 5.23
CA GLY A 389 -13.41 -26.32 5.48
C GLY A 389 -12.93 -24.93 5.04
N PHE A 390 -11.79 -24.83 4.36
CA PHE A 390 -11.41 -23.60 3.68
C PHE A 390 -12.46 -23.27 2.61
N GLY A 391 -12.91 -22.01 2.57
CA GLY A 391 -14.07 -21.60 1.77
C GLY A 391 -15.45 -22.00 2.30
N SER A 392 -15.57 -22.64 3.47
CA SER A 392 -16.89 -23.10 4.00
C SER A 392 -17.89 -21.98 4.32
N ASN A 393 -17.39 -20.76 4.52
CA ASN A 393 -18.22 -19.56 4.72
C ASN A 393 -18.43 -18.78 3.41
N ALA A 394 -17.95 -19.27 2.27
CA ALA A 394 -18.18 -18.69 0.96
C ALA A 394 -19.51 -19.16 0.38
N SER A 395 -20.20 -18.26 -0.32
CA SER A 395 -21.47 -18.53 -0.97
C SER A 395 -21.59 -17.79 -2.30
N ALA A 396 -22.25 -18.42 -3.27
CA ALA A 396 -22.56 -17.79 -4.55
C ALA A 396 -23.72 -16.79 -4.39
N VAL A 397 -23.61 -15.64 -5.04
CA VAL A 397 -24.68 -14.64 -5.16
C VAL A 397 -24.80 -14.16 -6.60
N ASN A 398 -25.97 -13.65 -7.00
CA ASN A 398 -26.05 -12.88 -8.22
C ASN A 398 -25.53 -11.46 -7.94
N GLU A 399 -24.96 -10.84 -8.97
CA GLU A 399 -24.51 -9.46 -8.89
C GLU A 399 -25.66 -8.52 -8.47
N GLY A 400 -25.41 -7.71 -7.44
CA GLY A 400 -26.41 -6.81 -6.86
C GLY A 400 -27.30 -7.43 -5.77
N GLU A 401 -27.19 -8.73 -5.51
CA GLU A 401 -27.94 -9.43 -4.45
C GLU A 401 -27.11 -9.69 -3.17
N GLN A 402 -25.88 -9.18 -3.12
CA GLN A 402 -25.01 -9.31 -1.95
C GLN A 402 -25.60 -8.61 -0.72
N THR A 403 -25.30 -9.18 0.44
CA THR A 403 -25.66 -8.67 1.78
C THR A 403 -24.43 -8.30 2.62
N VAL A 404 -23.23 -8.58 2.11
CA VAL A 404 -21.94 -8.15 2.67
C VAL A 404 -21.19 -7.30 1.63
N GLY A 405 -19.99 -6.84 2.00
CA GLY A 405 -19.18 -5.95 1.19
C GLY A 405 -19.13 -4.53 1.72
N ALA A 406 -18.40 -3.69 1.00
CA ALA A 406 -18.24 -2.28 1.33
C ALA A 406 -19.56 -1.50 1.13
N ASN A 407 -19.81 -0.55 2.03
CA ASN A 407 -20.71 0.57 1.80
C ASN A 407 -20.04 1.59 0.87
N THR A 408 -20.27 1.43 -0.44
CA THR A 408 -19.66 2.24 -1.49
C THR A 408 -20.07 3.71 -1.46
N ALA A 409 -21.21 4.07 -0.86
CA ALA A 409 -21.67 5.46 -0.78
C ALA A 409 -20.67 6.36 -0.03
N ASN A 410 -19.91 5.81 0.92
CA ASN A 410 -18.85 6.53 1.63
C ASN A 410 -17.67 6.91 0.73
N LEU A 411 -17.52 6.26 -0.42
CA LEU A 411 -16.45 6.45 -1.40
C LEU A 411 -16.94 7.19 -2.66
N SER A 412 -18.14 7.77 -2.64
CA SER A 412 -18.71 8.48 -3.79
C SER A 412 -17.91 9.72 -4.25
N TRP A 413 -17.08 10.28 -3.36
CA TRP A 413 -16.23 11.44 -3.60
C TRP A 413 -15.00 11.15 -4.48
N THR A 414 -14.64 9.88 -4.62
CA THR A 414 -13.38 9.42 -5.22
C THR A 414 -13.28 9.76 -6.70
N TYR A 415 -12.06 10.05 -7.16
CA TYR A 415 -11.74 10.10 -8.58
C TYR A 415 -12.05 8.78 -9.26
N ALA A 416 -11.71 7.66 -8.62
CA ALA A 416 -11.99 6.33 -9.16
C ALA A 416 -13.49 6.11 -9.44
N ASN A 417 -14.39 6.53 -8.55
CA ASN A 417 -15.83 6.43 -8.79
C ASN A 417 -16.26 7.17 -10.07
N THR A 418 -15.77 8.39 -10.25
CA THR A 418 -16.14 9.23 -11.40
C THR A 418 -15.48 8.75 -12.69
N ALA A 419 -14.17 8.51 -12.67
CA ALA A 419 -13.37 8.17 -13.85
C ALA A 419 -13.55 6.72 -14.28
N GLY A 420 -13.67 5.80 -13.32
CA GLY A 420 -13.97 4.39 -13.56
C GLY A 420 -15.45 4.10 -13.80
N GLY A 421 -16.34 5.07 -13.58
CA GLY A 421 -17.78 4.92 -13.77
C GLY A 421 -18.40 3.88 -12.82
N LEU A 422 -17.90 3.81 -11.58
CA LEU A 422 -18.25 2.75 -10.61
C LEU A 422 -19.69 2.88 -10.08
N GLY A 423 -20.25 4.09 -10.10
CA GLY A 423 -21.68 4.33 -9.82
C GLY A 423 -22.05 4.25 -8.34
N PHE A 424 -21.16 4.67 -7.45
CA PHE A 424 -21.35 4.69 -5.99
C PHE A 424 -22.34 5.74 -5.49
#